data_AF-A0A2K8P5B2-F1
#
_entry.id   AF-A0A2K8P5B2-F1
#
_cell.length_a   1.000
_cell.length_b   1.000
_cell.length_c   1.000
_cell.angle_alpha   90.00
_cell.angle_beta   90.00
_cell.angle_gamma   90.00
#
_symmetry.space_group_name_H-M   'P 1'
#
loop_
_entity.id
_entity.type
_entity.pdbx_description
1 polymer ?
#
loop_
_entity_poly.entity_id
_entity_poly.type
_entity_poly.pdbx_seq_one_letter_code
_entity_poly.pdbx_strand_id
1 'polypeptide(L)'
;MNISGMDWGTLPAWVSAAGSSAALLATTYIIGRDRGDKHRADANRVSCWMFPPTPQETRIAGRNGEDLVIIVQVKNVSDRPVFDVECLTWAPYPERMGDRPLLVADVLKTSDGHNEANVEVPYSSDAAVPAPAAVIFRDADGRRWLRDLTTRELHRIREHRTRRGLVRRLRIRRQMMRTIGLKTLRPGYVRRSAFDKRPWQSRRNRRDPRRMGLW
;
A
#
# COMPACT_ATOMS: atom_id res chain seq x y z
N MET A 1 -52.95 42.61 37.13
CA MET A 1 -51.75 42.37 36.30
C MET A 1 -52.19 41.58 35.08
N ASN A 2 -52.40 42.27 33.96
CA ASN A 2 -52.68 41.58 32.70
C ASN A 2 -51.37 40.97 32.22
N ILE A 3 -51.35 39.64 32.11
CA ILE A 3 -50.31 38.93 31.37
C ILE A 3 -50.58 39.27 29.91
N SER A 4 -49.96 40.36 29.44
CA SER A 4 -49.91 40.73 28.03
C SER A 4 -49.55 39.47 27.25
N GLY A 5 -50.48 39.01 26.41
CA GLY A 5 -50.37 37.75 25.69
C GLY A 5 -49.01 37.68 25.00
N MET A 6 -48.24 36.66 25.34
CA MET A 6 -46.95 36.41 24.72
C MET A 6 -47.20 36.17 23.23
N ASP A 7 -46.80 37.13 22.39
CA ASP A 7 -46.94 37.03 20.94
C ASP A 7 -45.89 36.04 20.44
N TRP A 8 -46.33 34.80 20.19
CA TRP A 8 -45.48 33.71 19.71
C TRP A 8 -45.06 33.89 18.23
N GLY A 9 -45.33 35.05 17.64
CA GLY A 9 -45.03 35.37 16.25
C GLY A 9 -46.06 34.78 15.30
N THR A 10 -46.13 35.37 14.10
CA THR A 10 -47.08 34.93 13.07
C THR A 10 -46.59 33.64 12.40
N LEU A 11 -47.50 32.75 12.04
CA LEU A 11 -47.22 31.48 11.32
C LEU A 11 -46.28 31.67 10.10
N PRO A 12 -46.42 32.73 9.28
CA PRO A 12 -45.48 33.04 8.19
C PRO A 12 -44.02 33.30 8.64
N ALA A 13 -43.82 33.88 9.82
CA ALA A 13 -42.49 34.15 10.35
C ALA A 13 -41.74 32.85 10.69
N TRP A 14 -42.46 31.87 11.28
CA TRP A 14 -41.91 30.54 11.57
C TRP A 14 -41.51 29.78 10.30
N VAL A 15 -42.35 29.81 9.26
CA VAL A 15 -42.05 29.17 7.97
C VAL A 15 -40.82 29.81 7.32
N SER A 16 -40.71 31.14 7.36
CA SER A 16 -39.56 31.86 6.80
C SER A 16 -38.26 31.55 7.55
N ALA A 17 -38.32 31.47 8.88
CA ALA A 17 -37.18 31.08 9.71
C ALA A 17 -36.75 29.63 9.41
N ALA A 18 -37.69 28.69 9.36
CA ALA A 18 -37.42 27.29 9.06
C ALA A 18 -36.81 27.12 7.65
N GLY A 19 -37.33 27.83 6.66
CA GLY A 19 -36.79 27.83 5.29
C GLY A 19 -35.34 28.34 5.24
N SER A 20 -35.03 29.41 5.96
CA SER A 20 -33.67 29.97 6.02
C SER A 20 -32.69 29.01 6.69
N SER A 21 -33.08 28.38 7.81
CA SER A 21 -32.26 27.37 8.48
C SER A 21 -32.00 26.16 7.58
N ALA A 22 -33.01 25.68 6.85
CA ALA A 22 -32.86 24.58 5.91
C ALA A 22 -31.88 24.92 4.77
N ALA A 23 -31.96 26.14 4.22
CA ALA A 23 -31.03 26.60 3.17
C ALA A 23 -29.58 26.68 3.67
N LEU A 24 -29.36 27.17 4.90
CA LEU A 24 -28.03 27.20 5.51
C LEU A 24 -27.46 25.80 5.74
N LEU A 25 -28.28 24.86 6.22
CA LEU A 25 -27.88 23.46 6.40
C LEU A 25 -27.54 22.80 5.05
N ALA A 26 -28.35 23.01 4.02
CA ALA A 26 -28.09 22.49 2.68
C ALA A 26 -26.77 23.04 2.10
N THR A 27 -26.53 24.34 2.24
CA THR A 27 -25.29 24.98 1.78
C THR A 27 -24.07 24.40 2.50
N THR A 28 -24.15 24.28 3.82
CA THR A 28 -23.09 23.69 4.65
C THR A 28 -22.80 22.24 4.23
N TYR A 29 -23.84 21.45 3.96
CA TYR A 29 -23.72 20.08 3.49
C TYR A 29 -23.01 19.99 2.13
N ILE A 30 -23.38 20.84 1.17
CA ILE A 30 -22.76 20.87 -0.17
C ILE A 30 -21.26 21.20 -0.06
N ILE A 31 -20.90 22.22 0.71
CA ILE A 31 -19.49 22.62 0.92
C ILE A 31 -18.70 21.48 1.57
N GLY A 32 -19.29 20.82 2.58
CA GLY A 32 -18.67 19.68 3.24
C GLY A 32 -18.42 18.51 2.28
N ARG A 33 -19.38 18.21 1.40
CA ARG A 33 -19.26 17.17 0.38
C ARG A 33 -18.19 17.48 -0.65
N ASP A 34 -18.21 18.68 -1.23
CA ASP A 34 -17.29 19.10 -2.30
C ASP A 34 -15.82 19.08 -1.83
N ARG A 35 -15.57 19.49 -0.58
CA ARG A 35 -14.24 19.34 0.03
C ARG A 35 -13.79 17.89 -0.03
N GLY A 36 -14.63 16.95 0.42
CA GLY A 36 -14.34 15.52 0.41
C GLY A 36 -13.84 14.99 -0.94
N ASP A 37 -14.51 15.39 -2.03
CA ASP A 37 -14.18 14.96 -3.39
C ASP A 37 -12.86 15.57 -3.88
N LYS A 38 -12.61 16.86 -3.58
CA LYS A 38 -11.32 17.53 -3.90
C LYS A 38 -10.13 16.83 -3.25
N HIS A 39 -10.22 16.47 -1.98
CA HIS A 39 -9.10 15.77 -1.32
C HIS A 39 -8.83 14.38 -1.92
N ARG A 40 -9.89 13.67 -2.34
CA ARG A 40 -9.72 12.38 -3.01
C ARG A 40 -9.12 12.55 -4.41
N ALA A 41 -9.53 13.59 -5.13
CA ALA A 41 -8.98 13.93 -6.44
C ALA A 41 -7.47 14.23 -6.34
N ASP A 42 -7.05 15.00 -5.34
CA ASP A 42 -5.63 15.30 -5.10
C ASP A 42 -4.84 14.05 -4.72
N ALA A 43 -5.35 13.24 -3.79
CA ALA A 43 -4.70 11.98 -3.43
C ALA A 43 -4.61 10.99 -4.61
N ASN A 44 -5.56 11.03 -5.55
CA ASN A 44 -5.51 10.22 -6.78
C ASN A 44 -4.38 10.63 -7.72
N ARG A 45 -3.88 11.88 -7.64
CA ARG A 45 -2.74 12.38 -8.43
C ARG A 45 -1.39 11.87 -7.91
N VAL A 46 -1.36 11.21 -6.76
CA VAL A 46 -0.19 10.44 -6.32
C VAL A 46 -0.16 9.11 -7.06
N SER A 47 0.82 8.99 -7.95
CA SER A 47 1.04 7.81 -8.79
C SER A 47 2.09 6.91 -8.15
N CYS A 48 1.82 5.61 -8.12
CA CYS A 48 2.72 4.61 -7.55
C CYS A 48 2.87 3.45 -8.53
N TRP A 49 4.09 3.00 -8.75
CA TRP A 49 4.36 1.85 -9.62
C TRP A 49 5.52 1.02 -9.07
N MET A 50 5.63 -0.20 -9.56
CA MET A 50 6.67 -1.14 -9.16
C MET A 50 7.36 -1.69 -10.41
N PHE A 51 8.68 -1.79 -10.35
CA PHE A 51 9.49 -2.44 -11.37
C PHE A 51 9.94 -3.79 -10.83
N PRO A 52 9.35 -4.91 -11.30
CA PRO A 52 9.87 -6.21 -10.95
C PRO A 52 11.27 -6.38 -11.56
N PRO A 53 12.15 -7.18 -10.92
CA PRO A 53 13.45 -7.47 -11.49
C PRO A 53 13.29 -8.10 -12.87
N THR A 54 14.17 -7.73 -13.79
CA THR A 54 14.17 -8.30 -15.13
C THR A 54 14.51 -9.78 -15.09
N PRO A 55 14.09 -10.58 -16.10
CA PRO A 55 14.47 -11.99 -16.16
C PRO A 55 15.98 -12.22 -16.17
N GLN A 56 16.75 -11.25 -16.68
CA GLN A 56 18.21 -11.29 -16.68
C GLN A 56 18.78 -11.08 -15.28
N GLU A 57 18.33 -10.06 -14.55
CA GLU A 57 18.68 -9.83 -13.14
C GLU A 57 18.34 -11.05 -12.29
N THR A 58 17.16 -11.63 -12.51
CA THR A 58 16.70 -12.85 -11.83
C THR A 58 17.67 -14.03 -12.05
N ARG A 59 18.18 -14.20 -13.28
CA ARG A 59 19.12 -15.28 -13.61
C ARG A 59 20.51 -15.04 -13.02
N ILE A 60 20.97 -13.79 -12.97
CA ILE A 60 22.28 -13.43 -12.41
C ILE A 60 22.26 -13.60 -10.90
N ALA A 61 21.27 -13.02 -10.24
CA ALA A 61 21.11 -13.10 -8.79
C ALA A 61 20.98 -14.55 -8.30
N GLY A 62 20.19 -15.37 -9.00
CA GLY A 62 20.05 -16.80 -8.69
C GLY A 62 21.33 -17.62 -8.84
N ARG A 63 22.30 -17.18 -9.67
CA ARG A 63 23.62 -17.83 -9.80
C ARG A 63 24.60 -17.38 -8.74
N ASN A 64 24.58 -16.09 -8.40
CA ASN A 64 25.53 -15.50 -7.45
C ASN A 64 25.07 -15.62 -5.99
N GLY A 65 23.81 -16.00 -5.75
CA GLY A 65 23.20 -15.96 -4.43
C GLY A 65 22.96 -14.52 -3.94
N GLU A 66 22.80 -13.58 -4.87
CA GLU A 66 22.48 -12.18 -4.57
C GLU A 66 20.98 -12.03 -4.34
N ASP A 67 20.61 -11.10 -3.47
CA ASP A 67 19.22 -10.70 -3.27
C ASP A 67 18.75 -9.88 -4.48
N LEU A 68 17.55 -10.19 -4.96
CA LEU A 68 16.88 -9.38 -5.96
C LEU A 68 16.27 -8.15 -5.31
N VAL A 69 15.97 -7.14 -6.11
CA VAL A 69 15.34 -5.91 -5.62
C VAL A 69 14.13 -5.58 -6.49
N ILE A 70 13.01 -5.25 -5.86
CA ILE A 70 11.87 -4.62 -6.52
C ILE A 70 11.95 -3.13 -6.21
N ILE A 71 11.97 -2.30 -7.25
CA ILE A 71 11.96 -0.85 -7.08
C ILE A 71 10.50 -0.40 -7.03
N VAL A 72 10.09 0.20 -5.92
CA VAL A 72 8.80 0.91 -5.82
C VAL A 72 9.06 2.39 -6.02
N GLN A 73 8.39 3.00 -6.97
CA GLN A 73 8.52 4.42 -7.27
C GLN A 73 7.19 5.12 -7.02
N VAL A 74 7.27 6.29 -6.39
CA VAL A 74 6.14 7.12 -6.00
C VAL A 74 6.37 8.51 -6.54
N LYS A 75 5.37 9.06 -7.22
CA LYS A 75 5.40 10.41 -7.77
C LYS A 75 4.15 11.19 -7.37
N ASN A 76 4.36 12.35 -6.78
CA ASN A 76 3.33 13.30 -6.44
C ASN A 76 3.10 14.28 -7.61
N VAL A 77 1.96 14.15 -8.30
CA VAL A 77 1.53 15.10 -9.36
C VAL A 77 0.40 16.00 -8.85
N SER A 78 0.14 16.02 -7.54
CA SER A 78 -0.83 16.94 -6.95
C SER A 78 -0.22 18.33 -6.72
N ASP A 79 -1.07 19.35 -6.58
CA ASP A 79 -0.63 20.74 -6.37
C ASP A 79 -0.16 20.99 -4.92
N ARG A 80 -0.18 19.95 -4.07
CA ARG A 80 0.10 20.02 -2.63
C ARG A 80 1.13 18.97 -2.23
N PRO A 81 1.95 19.21 -1.21
CA PRO A 81 2.89 18.21 -0.72
C PRO A 81 2.16 17.02 -0.10
N VAL A 82 2.79 15.84 -0.19
CA VAL A 82 2.39 14.65 0.57
C VAL A 82 3.51 14.23 1.51
N PHE A 83 3.14 13.64 2.64
CA PHE A 83 4.01 13.38 3.77
C PHE A 83 4.00 11.89 4.14
N ASP A 84 5.01 11.46 4.89
CA ASP A 84 5.12 10.12 5.48
C ASP A 84 4.84 9.01 4.45
N VAL A 85 5.52 9.08 3.31
CA VAL A 85 5.34 8.12 2.23
C VAL A 85 6.02 6.82 2.62
N GLU A 86 5.20 5.78 2.82
CA GLU A 86 5.57 4.50 3.40
C GLU A 86 5.21 3.37 2.42
N CYS A 87 6.14 2.47 2.13
CA CYS A 87 5.86 1.25 1.38
C CYS A 87 5.57 0.09 2.34
N LEU A 88 4.39 -0.52 2.18
CA LEU A 88 3.98 -1.74 2.86
C LEU A 88 4.37 -2.98 2.06
N THR A 89 5.08 -3.88 2.69
CA THR A 89 5.49 -5.17 2.12
C THR A 89 4.72 -6.34 2.75
N TRP A 90 4.54 -7.43 2.00
CA TRP A 90 3.83 -8.62 2.45
C TRP A 90 4.79 -9.73 2.82
N ALA A 91 5.23 -9.83 4.08
CA ALA A 91 5.91 -11.05 4.50
C ALA A 91 4.92 -12.24 4.49
N PRO A 92 5.29 -13.39 3.90
CA PRO A 92 4.42 -14.58 3.91
C PRO A 92 4.35 -15.26 5.27
N TYR A 93 5.23 -14.91 6.20
CA TYR A 93 5.13 -15.33 7.59
C TYR A 93 4.38 -14.29 8.42
N PRO A 94 3.25 -14.66 9.06
CA PRO A 94 2.40 -13.73 9.80
C PRO A 94 3.10 -13.08 10.99
N GLU A 95 4.18 -13.68 11.48
CA GLU A 95 4.96 -13.19 12.62
C GLU A 95 5.94 -12.06 12.25
N ARG A 96 6.21 -11.83 10.95
CA ARG A 96 7.08 -10.74 10.46
C ARG A 96 6.38 -9.83 9.45
N MET A 97 5.07 -9.99 9.30
CA MET A 97 4.29 -9.24 8.33
C MET A 97 4.04 -7.80 8.83
N GLY A 98 4.84 -6.85 8.33
CA GLY A 98 4.54 -5.43 8.47
C GLY A 98 4.99 -4.78 9.79
N ASP A 99 6.04 -5.27 10.43
CA ASP A 99 6.49 -4.65 11.68
C ASP A 99 7.01 -3.23 11.48
N ARG A 100 7.59 -2.93 10.31
CA ARG A 100 7.87 -1.55 9.91
C ARG A 100 7.60 -1.33 8.43
N PRO A 101 6.79 -0.31 8.07
CA PRO A 101 6.77 0.18 6.70
C PRO A 101 8.18 0.60 6.31
N LEU A 102 8.52 0.46 5.03
CA LEU A 102 9.75 1.05 4.51
C LEU A 102 9.45 2.52 4.20
N LEU A 103 10.14 3.45 4.86
CA LEU A 103 10.02 4.86 4.56
C LEU A 103 10.57 5.09 3.14
N VAL A 104 9.73 5.64 2.27
CA VAL A 104 10.09 6.02 0.89
C VAL A 104 10.58 7.46 0.87
N ALA A 105 9.81 8.36 1.48
CA ALA A 105 10.14 9.77 1.60
C ALA A 105 9.35 10.40 2.76
N ASP A 106 9.99 11.31 3.49
CA ASP A 106 9.29 12.12 4.51
C ASP A 106 8.32 13.10 3.87
N VAL A 107 8.72 13.73 2.75
CA VAL A 107 7.93 14.72 2.03
C VAL A 107 8.18 14.61 0.52
N LEU A 108 7.10 14.57 -0.28
CA LEU A 108 7.16 14.76 -1.74
C LEU A 108 6.47 16.08 -2.11
N LYS A 109 7.26 17.04 -2.57
CA LYS A 109 6.81 18.38 -2.99
C LYS A 109 6.34 18.37 -4.46
N THR A 110 5.69 19.44 -4.91
CA THR A 110 5.18 19.52 -6.29
C THR A 110 6.16 20.17 -7.28
N SER A 111 6.84 21.24 -6.89
CA SER A 111 7.47 22.19 -7.83
C SER A 111 8.99 22.08 -8.00
N ASP A 112 9.69 21.34 -7.13
CA ASP A 112 11.15 21.51 -6.99
C ASP A 112 11.93 20.28 -7.48
N GLY A 113 11.37 19.46 -8.37
CA GLY A 113 11.96 18.17 -8.79
C GLY A 113 11.96 17.07 -7.70
N HIS A 114 11.70 17.43 -6.45
CA HIS A 114 11.49 16.50 -5.32
C HIS A 114 10.06 15.96 -5.25
N ASN A 115 9.45 15.72 -6.42
CA ASN A 115 8.11 15.17 -6.53
C ASN A 115 8.11 13.64 -6.72
N GLU A 116 9.28 13.03 -6.72
CA GLU A 116 9.47 11.62 -7.03
C GLU A 116 10.48 11.01 -6.05
N ALA A 117 10.19 9.80 -5.58
CA ALA A 117 11.09 9.01 -4.75
C ALA A 117 10.94 7.53 -5.09
N ASN A 118 11.98 6.76 -4.82
CA ASN A 118 12.00 5.33 -4.98
C ASN A 118 12.46 4.66 -3.67
N VAL A 119 12.01 3.43 -3.47
CA VAL A 119 12.52 2.55 -2.42
C VAL A 119 12.82 1.19 -3.02
N GLU A 120 13.98 0.67 -2.64
CA GLU A 120 14.41 -0.68 -2.97
C GLU A 120 13.83 -1.65 -1.95
N VAL A 121 13.00 -2.58 -2.44
CA VAL A 121 12.38 -3.62 -1.62
C VAL A 121 13.11 -4.93 -1.89
N PRO A 122 13.81 -5.50 -0.90
CA PRO A 122 14.46 -6.79 -1.05
C PRO A 122 13.46 -7.86 -1.49
N TYR A 123 13.81 -8.53 -2.56
CA TYR A 123 13.10 -9.63 -3.19
C TYR A 123 14.03 -10.84 -3.22
N SER A 124 13.51 -12.03 -2.97
CA SER A 124 14.26 -13.25 -3.14
C SER A 124 13.36 -14.21 -3.89
N SER A 125 14.00 -15.04 -4.72
CA SER A 125 13.32 -15.99 -5.60
C SER A 125 12.63 -17.11 -4.82
N ASP A 126 12.95 -17.28 -3.54
CA ASP A 126 12.27 -18.22 -2.68
C ASP A 126 10.86 -17.69 -2.38
N ALA A 127 9.84 -18.56 -2.44
CA ALA A 127 8.42 -18.18 -2.42
C ALA A 127 7.94 -17.47 -1.13
N ALA A 128 8.87 -17.18 -0.23
CA ALA A 128 8.71 -16.70 1.12
C ALA A 128 9.09 -15.21 1.32
N VAL A 129 9.17 -14.39 0.28
CA VAL A 129 9.73 -13.03 0.42
C VAL A 129 8.66 -11.92 0.36
N PRO A 130 8.81 -10.85 1.17
CA PRO A 130 8.04 -9.62 1.06
C PRO A 130 7.93 -9.05 -0.35
N ALA A 131 6.74 -9.13 -0.93
CA ALA A 131 6.39 -8.34 -2.11
C ALA A 131 5.80 -6.99 -1.67
N PRO A 132 6.16 -5.86 -2.29
CA PRO A 132 5.49 -4.60 -2.05
C PRO A 132 4.02 -4.74 -2.44
N ALA A 133 3.14 -4.14 -1.65
CA ALA A 133 1.71 -4.33 -1.83
C ALA A 133 0.91 -3.06 -1.77
N ALA A 134 1.35 -2.08 -1.01
CA ALA A 134 0.68 -0.80 -0.95
C ALA A 134 1.66 0.31 -0.59
N VAL A 135 1.32 1.53 -1.00
CA VAL A 135 1.96 2.75 -0.52
C VAL A 135 0.97 3.48 0.37
N ILE A 136 1.39 3.84 1.57
CA ILE A 136 0.67 4.72 2.47
C ILE A 136 1.29 6.10 2.38
N PHE A 137 0.48 7.15 2.41
CA PHE A 137 0.96 8.52 2.51
C PHE A 137 -0.09 9.38 3.23
N ARG A 138 0.33 10.56 3.68
CA ARG A 138 -0.53 11.58 4.27
C ARG A 138 -0.63 12.78 3.33
N ASP A 139 -1.84 13.27 3.08
CA ASP A 139 -2.03 14.50 2.30
C ASP A 139 -1.71 15.76 3.14
N ALA A 140 -1.71 16.94 2.50
CA ALA A 140 -1.47 18.22 3.18
C ALA A 140 -2.52 18.58 4.25
N ASP A 141 -3.68 17.93 4.22
CA ASP A 141 -4.75 18.11 5.21
C ASP A 141 -4.67 17.05 6.34
N GLY A 142 -3.58 16.29 6.41
CA GLY A 142 -3.31 15.30 7.45
C GLY A 142 -4.00 13.95 7.27
N ARG A 143 -4.69 13.70 6.15
CA ARG A 143 -5.45 12.47 5.94
C ARG A 143 -4.56 11.38 5.37
N ARG A 144 -4.71 10.17 5.91
CA ARG A 144 -3.96 8.99 5.44
C ARG A 144 -4.68 8.29 4.30
N TRP A 145 -3.93 8.02 3.25
CA TRP A 145 -4.36 7.30 2.07
C TRP A 145 -3.50 6.05 1.88
N LEU A 146 -4.10 5.05 1.26
CA LEU A 146 -3.44 3.81 0.87
C LEU A 146 -3.69 3.56 -0.61
N ARG A 147 -2.61 3.45 -1.37
CA ARG A 147 -2.63 3.02 -2.77
C ARG A 147 -2.23 1.56 -2.84
N ASP A 148 -3.13 0.71 -3.30
CA ASP A 148 -2.81 -0.70 -3.56
C ASP A 148 -1.97 -0.79 -4.84
N LEU A 149 -0.76 -1.37 -4.76
CA LEU A 149 0.15 -1.48 -5.91
C LEU A 149 -0.28 -2.55 -6.92
N THR A 150 -1.15 -3.48 -6.52
CA THR A 150 -1.69 -4.54 -7.39
C THR A 150 -2.93 -4.07 -8.13
N THR A 151 -3.90 -3.49 -7.40
CA THR A 151 -5.19 -3.08 -7.98
C THR A 151 -5.19 -1.63 -8.47
N ARG A 152 -4.19 -0.84 -8.08
CA ARG A 152 -4.10 0.62 -8.29
C ARG A 152 -5.25 1.41 -7.64
N GLU A 153 -6.08 0.77 -6.83
CA GLU A 153 -7.17 1.42 -6.09
C GLU A 153 -6.61 2.31 -4.98
N LEU A 154 -7.30 3.44 -4.74
CA LEU A 154 -7.01 4.36 -3.65
C LEU A 154 -8.06 4.20 -2.54
N HIS A 155 -7.59 3.97 -1.32
CA HIS A 155 -8.40 3.82 -0.13
C HIS A 155 -8.06 4.88 0.92
N ARG A 156 -9.08 5.49 1.53
CA ARG A 156 -8.89 6.35 2.69
C ARG A 156 -8.76 5.49 3.96
N ILE A 157 -7.70 5.68 4.72
CA ILE A 157 -7.51 5.02 6.01
C ILE A 157 -8.15 5.91 7.08
N ARG A 158 -9.10 5.36 7.85
CA ARG A 158 -9.62 6.04 9.05
C ARG A 158 -8.70 5.74 10.21
N GLU A 159 -8.21 6.79 10.87
CA GLU A 159 -7.21 6.72 11.96
C GLU A 159 -7.61 5.77 13.10
N HIS A 160 -8.92 5.67 13.39
CA HIS A 160 -9.45 4.76 14.42
C HIS A 160 -9.49 3.27 14.04
N ARG A 161 -9.26 2.90 12.78
CA ARG A 161 -9.12 1.48 12.41
C ARG A 161 -7.65 1.11 12.50
N THR A 162 -7.30 0.41 13.58
CA THR A 162 -5.97 -0.15 13.81
C THR A 162 -5.40 -0.73 12.53
N ARG A 163 -4.12 -0.44 12.26
CA ARG A 163 -3.32 -0.94 11.12
C ARG A 163 -3.60 -2.42 10.82
N ARG A 164 -3.76 -3.22 11.88
CA ARG A 164 -4.11 -4.65 11.87
C ARG A 164 -5.40 -4.98 11.10
N GLY A 165 -6.46 -4.17 11.24
CA GLY A 165 -7.76 -4.41 10.58
C GLY A 165 -7.70 -4.21 9.06
N LEU A 166 -6.87 -3.27 8.60
CA LEU A 166 -6.70 -3.01 7.17
C LEU A 166 -5.81 -4.08 6.51
N VAL A 167 -4.73 -4.49 7.17
CA VAL A 167 -3.90 -5.65 6.77
C VAL A 167 -4.75 -6.92 6.65
N ARG A 168 -5.65 -7.19 7.61
CA ARG A 168 -6.54 -8.36 7.57
C ARG A 168 -7.47 -8.33 6.34
N ARG A 169 -7.99 -7.17 5.94
CA ARG A 169 -8.86 -7.06 4.75
C ARG A 169 -8.10 -7.26 3.45
N LEU A 170 -6.92 -6.66 3.31
CA LEU A 170 -6.06 -6.86 2.14
C LEU A 170 -5.67 -8.35 2.01
N ARG A 171 -5.36 -9.02 3.13
CA ARG A 171 -5.08 -10.46 3.19
C ARG A 171 -6.26 -11.30 2.68
N ILE A 172 -7.48 -11.04 3.16
CA ILE A 172 -8.70 -11.77 2.72
C ILE A 172 -8.95 -11.56 1.23
N ARG A 173 -8.85 -10.33 0.72
CA ARG A 173 -9.09 -10.01 -0.69
C ARG A 173 -8.09 -10.71 -1.62
N ARG A 174 -6.80 -10.83 -1.21
CA ARG A 174 -5.80 -11.57 -1.99
C ARG A 174 -5.87 -13.08 -1.82
N GLN A 175 -6.29 -13.60 -0.65
CA GLN A 175 -6.62 -15.01 -0.51
C GLN A 175 -7.74 -15.37 -1.49
N MET A 176 -8.78 -14.57 -1.56
CA MET A 176 -9.84 -14.72 -2.57
C MET A 176 -9.28 -14.62 -3.99
N MET A 177 -8.42 -13.65 -4.31
CA MET A 177 -7.80 -13.56 -5.64
C MET A 177 -6.87 -14.74 -5.98
N ARG A 178 -6.20 -15.36 -4.99
CA ARG A 178 -5.45 -16.61 -5.19
C ARG A 178 -6.40 -17.78 -5.43
N THR A 179 -7.46 -17.92 -4.64
CA THR A 179 -8.45 -19.00 -4.79
C THR A 179 -9.26 -18.88 -6.09
N ILE A 180 -9.52 -17.65 -6.55
CA ILE A 180 -10.26 -17.34 -7.78
C ILE A 180 -9.31 -17.37 -9.00
N GLY A 181 -8.11 -16.81 -8.88
CA GLY A 181 -7.08 -16.81 -9.93
C GLY A 181 -6.48 -18.19 -10.21
N LEU A 182 -6.40 -19.07 -9.21
CA LEU A 182 -6.05 -20.49 -9.41
C LEU A 182 -7.12 -21.25 -10.19
N LYS A 183 -8.37 -20.78 -10.23
CA LYS A 183 -9.44 -21.42 -11.02
C LYS A 183 -9.49 -20.92 -12.47
N THR A 184 -9.01 -19.71 -12.76
CA THR A 184 -8.98 -19.15 -14.12
C THR A 184 -7.66 -19.38 -14.87
N LEU A 185 -6.57 -19.71 -14.16
CA LEU A 185 -5.32 -20.18 -14.76
C LEU A 185 -5.36 -21.69 -15.05
N ARG A 186 -6.05 -22.03 -16.14
CA ARG A 186 -6.03 -23.28 -16.93
C ARG A 186 -5.52 -24.60 -16.28
N PRO A 187 -6.36 -25.65 -16.24
CA PRO A 187 -5.99 -27.02 -15.83
C PRO A 187 -5.28 -27.81 -16.97
N GLY A 188 -4.18 -27.28 -17.51
CA GLY A 188 -3.55 -27.85 -18.71
C GLY A 188 -2.03 -28.09 -18.68
N TYR A 189 -1.34 -27.73 -17.61
CA TYR A 189 0.13 -27.85 -17.56
C TYR A 189 0.59 -28.56 -16.28
N VAL A 190 0.16 -29.81 -16.10
CA VAL A 190 0.88 -30.78 -15.26
C VAL A 190 1.62 -31.71 -16.20
N ARG A 191 2.68 -31.20 -16.83
CA ARG A 191 3.72 -32.09 -17.39
C ARG A 191 4.63 -32.44 -16.23
N ARG A 192 4.41 -33.63 -15.67
CA ARG A 192 5.34 -34.32 -14.76
C ARG A 192 6.73 -34.34 -15.41
N SER A 193 7.58 -33.38 -15.07
CA SER A 193 9.01 -33.61 -15.08
C SER A 193 9.34 -34.21 -13.72
N ALA A 194 9.58 -35.53 -13.72
CA ALA A 194 10.14 -36.23 -12.60
C ALA A 194 11.42 -35.51 -12.15
N PHE A 195 11.31 -34.76 -11.05
CA PHE A 195 12.46 -34.20 -10.38
C PHE A 195 13.10 -35.37 -9.62
N ASP A 196 14.08 -35.97 -10.29
CA ASP A 196 14.97 -36.99 -9.77
C ASP A 196 15.60 -36.46 -8.47
N LYS A 197 15.12 -36.97 -7.33
CA LYS A 197 15.67 -36.70 -6.02
C LYS A 197 17.02 -37.41 -5.91
N ARG A 198 18.07 -36.85 -6.50
CA ARG A 198 19.43 -37.22 -6.08
C ARG A 198 19.76 -36.46 -4.80
N PRO A 199 20.09 -37.16 -3.70
CA PRO A 199 20.56 -36.50 -2.50
C PRO A 199 21.90 -35.85 -2.81
N TRP A 200 21.95 -34.55 -2.54
CA TRP A 200 23.14 -33.72 -2.60
C TRP A 200 24.11 -34.21 -1.52
N GLN A 201 24.94 -35.21 -1.85
CA GLN A 201 26.06 -35.61 -1.00
C GLN A 201 27.13 -34.53 -1.10
N SER A 202 27.21 -33.70 -0.07
CA SER A 202 28.28 -32.75 0.14
C SER A 202 29.61 -33.50 0.30
N ARG A 203 30.40 -33.54 -0.77
CA ARG A 203 31.84 -33.84 -0.70
C ARG A 203 32.52 -32.75 0.13
N ARG A 204 32.64 -32.98 1.44
CA ARG A 204 33.62 -32.32 2.30
C ARG A 204 35.01 -32.71 1.81
N ASN A 205 35.61 -31.86 0.99
CA ASN A 205 37.05 -31.93 0.70
C ASN A 205 37.80 -31.29 1.88
N ARG A 206 37.94 -32.06 2.97
CA ARG A 206 38.91 -31.80 4.03
C ARG A 206 40.29 -32.03 3.41
N ARG A 207 40.98 -30.95 3.02
CA ARG A 207 42.43 -30.99 2.83
C ARG A 207 43.08 -30.99 4.21
N ASP A 208 43.67 -32.13 4.55
CA ASP A 208 44.45 -32.36 5.75
C ASP A 208 45.88 -31.82 5.53
N PRO A 209 46.39 -30.86 6.32
CA PRO A 209 47.75 -30.33 6.14
C PRO A 209 48.84 -31.16 6.81
N ARG A 210 48.55 -32.34 7.38
CA ARG A 210 49.52 -33.11 8.18
C ARG A 210 50.10 -34.34 7.47
N ARG A 211 50.78 -34.15 6.34
CA ARG A 211 51.75 -35.14 5.82
C ARG A 211 52.84 -34.49 4.95
N MET A 212 53.87 -33.95 5.60
CA MET A 212 55.26 -34.03 5.10
C MET A 212 56.17 -34.14 6.33
N GLY A 213 56.61 -35.36 6.65
CA GLY A 213 57.81 -35.61 7.48
C GLY A 213 59.06 -35.35 6.64
N LEU A 214 60.14 -34.85 7.25
CA LEU A 214 61.24 -35.67 7.78
C LEU A 214 61.76 -36.68 6.75
N TRP A 215 62.79 -36.27 6.00
CA TRP A 215 64.10 -36.93 5.89
C TRP A 215 65.15 -35.84 5.65
#